data_AF-A0A7G2DQM2-F1
#
_entry.id   AF-A0A7G2DQM2-F1
#
_cell.length_a   1.000
_cell.length_b   1.000
_cell.length_c   1.000
_cell.angle_alpha   90.00
_cell.angle_beta   90.00
_cell.angle_gamma   90.00
#
_symmetry.space_group_name_H-M   'P 1'
#
loop_
_entity.id
_entity.type
_entity.pdbx_description
1 polymer ?
#
loop_
_entity_poly.entity_id
_entity_poly.type
_entity_poly.pdbx_seq_one_letter_code
_entity_poly.pdbx_strand_id
1 'polypeptide(L)'
;MLHRRIPTRHLHPPENLDFTNNIHGHRRCYVISISTGEMGHKTAEGLRDMREMLDHMSWRYVIFYIRLKQAYLSQDLTNAMNILPESRRNDYVQAANELVENMSELDFYVRTPKVYESYLYYEKTLKSIDNVVEFLA
;
A
#
# COMPACT_ATOMS: atom_id res chain seq x y z
N MET A 1 45.46 23.68 11.62
CA MET A 1 45.02 22.26 11.63
C MET A 1 43.76 22.15 12.48
N LEU A 2 42.58 22.17 11.85
CA LEU A 2 41.28 22.18 12.54
C LEU A 2 40.67 20.77 12.49
N HIS A 3 40.61 20.13 13.66
CA HIS A 3 39.85 18.89 13.87
C HIS A 3 38.35 19.21 13.83
N ARG A 4 37.63 18.75 12.78
CA ARG A 4 36.17 18.76 12.77
C ARG A 4 35.65 17.50 13.44
N ARG A 5 35.05 17.66 14.64
CA ARG A 5 34.21 16.63 15.27
C ARG A 5 32.91 16.49 14.47
N ILE A 6 32.57 15.25 14.12
CA ILE A 6 31.27 14.89 13.54
C ILE A 6 30.30 14.72 14.72
N PRO A 7 29.13 15.39 14.76
CA PRO A 7 28.13 15.12 15.78
C PRO A 7 27.33 13.87 15.42
N THR A 8 27.36 12.89 16.32
CA THR A 8 26.45 11.73 16.39
C THR A 8 25.00 12.21 16.50
N ARG A 9 24.21 11.99 15.45
CA ARG A 9 22.74 12.09 15.53
C ARG A 9 22.23 10.88 16.30
N HIS A 10 21.59 11.14 17.44
CA HIS A 10 20.81 10.18 18.20
C HIS A 10 19.75 9.54 17.29
N LEU A 11 19.75 8.20 17.21
CA LEU A 11 18.62 7.43 16.72
C LEU A 11 17.44 7.65 17.68
N HIS A 12 16.42 8.37 17.23
CA HIS A 12 15.09 8.25 17.81
C HIS A 12 14.41 7.02 17.20
N PRO A 13 13.70 6.19 17.99
CA PRO A 13 12.84 5.14 17.43
C PRO A 13 11.70 5.79 16.62
N PRO A 14 11.23 5.19 15.53
CA PRO A 14 10.11 5.73 14.77
C PRO A 14 8.86 5.72 15.66
N GLU A 15 8.37 6.92 15.96
CA GLU A 15 7.11 7.19 16.62
C GLU A 15 5.95 6.63 15.79
N ASN A 16 5.00 6.05 16.51
CA ASN A 16 3.70 5.54 16.09
C ASN A 16 3.12 6.24 14.85
N LEU A 17 2.75 5.44 13.85
CA LEU A 17 1.85 5.85 12.78
C LEU A 17 0.45 6.12 13.38
N ASP A 18 0.22 7.35 13.82
CA ASP A 18 -1.10 7.84 14.23
C ASP A 18 -2.00 7.98 12.99
N PHE A 19 -2.84 6.97 12.75
CA PHE A 19 -3.82 6.92 11.66
C PHE A 19 -5.07 7.81 11.89
N THR A 20 -5.06 8.75 12.82
CA THR A 20 -6.31 9.36 13.34
C THR A 20 -6.59 10.80 12.93
N ASN A 21 -5.77 11.49 12.13
CA ASN A 21 -6.04 12.91 11.85
C ASN A 21 -5.74 13.32 10.41
N ASN A 22 -6.67 13.10 9.48
CA ASN A 22 -7.24 14.17 8.62
C ASN A 22 -8.35 13.61 7.69
N ILE A 23 -9.61 13.66 8.11
CA ILE A 23 -10.75 13.53 7.19
C ILE A 23 -11.85 14.49 7.63
N HIS A 24 -11.68 15.76 7.27
CA HIS A 24 -12.77 16.73 7.20
C HIS A 24 -12.97 17.10 5.73
N GLY A 25 -13.99 16.51 5.11
CA GLY A 25 -14.34 16.81 3.73
C GLY A 25 -15.46 15.90 3.25
N HIS A 26 -16.70 16.35 3.47
CA HIS A 26 -17.93 15.76 2.94
C HIS A 26 -17.79 15.15 1.54
N ARG A 27 -18.22 13.89 1.40
CA ARG A 27 -19.26 13.50 0.45
C ARG A 27 -19.87 12.15 0.86
N ARG A 28 -21.17 12.17 1.15
CA ARG A 28 -22.03 10.99 1.22
C ARG A 28 -21.99 10.28 -0.13
N CYS A 29 -21.41 9.08 -0.19
CA CYS A 29 -21.72 8.10 -1.22
C CYS A 29 -22.54 6.99 -0.56
N TYR A 30 -23.84 7.03 -0.77
CA TYR A 30 -24.70 5.85 -0.64
C TYR A 30 -24.38 4.89 -1.80
N VAL A 31 -24.69 3.60 -1.64
CA VAL A 31 -24.55 2.49 -2.62
C VAL A 31 -23.08 2.00 -2.64
N ILE A 32 -22.68 0.87 -2.08
CA ILE A 32 -23.24 -0.49 -2.00
C ILE A 32 -22.69 -1.14 -0.73
N SER A 33 -23.51 -1.95 -0.06
CA SER A 33 -23.06 -2.95 0.91
C SER A 33 -22.18 -3.98 0.18
N ILE A 34 -20.93 -3.61 -0.13
CA ILE A 34 -19.94 -4.53 -0.67
C ILE A 34 -19.59 -5.45 0.49
N SER A 35 -19.98 -6.71 0.36
CA SER A 35 -19.63 -7.78 1.28
C SER A 35 -18.14 -7.68 1.59
N THR A 36 -17.78 -7.79 2.87
CA THR A 36 -16.44 -7.56 3.41
C THR A 36 -15.32 -8.33 2.70
N GLY A 37 -15.64 -9.42 1.98
CA GLY A 37 -14.70 -10.18 1.14
C GLY A 37 -14.42 -9.60 -0.26
N GLU A 38 -15.27 -8.74 -0.81
CA GLU A 38 -15.08 -8.15 -2.16
C GLU A 38 -14.12 -6.95 -2.17
N MET A 39 -13.89 -6.32 -1.01
CA MET A 39 -13.14 -5.06 -0.92
C MET A 39 -11.64 -5.25 -1.18
N GLY A 40 -11.02 -6.25 -0.55
CA GLY A 40 -9.65 -6.66 -0.88
C GLY A 40 -9.54 -7.27 -2.29
N HIS A 41 -10.58 -7.96 -2.75
CA HIS A 41 -10.62 -8.61 -4.06
C HIS A 41 -10.59 -7.58 -5.21
N LYS A 42 -11.37 -6.50 -5.13
CA LYS A 42 -11.41 -5.43 -6.16
C LYS A 42 -10.10 -4.64 -6.26
N THR A 43 -9.38 -4.52 -5.15
CA THR A 43 -8.05 -3.90 -5.13
C THR A 43 -7.01 -4.87 -5.72
N ALA A 44 -7.06 -6.16 -5.37
CA ALA A 44 -6.20 -7.19 -5.93
C ALA A 44 -6.41 -7.42 -7.44
N GLU A 45 -7.65 -7.56 -7.90
CA GLU A 45 -7.99 -7.67 -9.33
C GLU A 45 -7.50 -6.46 -10.12
N GLY A 46 -7.75 -5.25 -9.63
CA GLY A 46 -7.30 -4.06 -10.33
C GLY A 46 -5.77 -3.95 -10.41
N LEU A 47 -5.05 -4.39 -9.38
CA LEU A 47 -3.59 -4.44 -9.47
C LEU A 47 -3.13 -5.47 -10.50
N ARG A 48 -3.80 -6.63 -10.63
CA ARG A 48 -3.47 -7.65 -11.64
C ARG A 48 -3.62 -7.15 -13.08
N ASP A 49 -4.59 -6.26 -13.33
CA ASP A 49 -4.79 -5.61 -14.63
C ASP A 49 -3.65 -4.64 -15.02
N MET A 50 -2.79 -4.25 -14.07
CA MET A 50 -1.66 -3.35 -14.38
C MET A 50 -0.54 -4.03 -15.17
N ARG A 51 -0.50 -5.37 -15.24
CA ARG A 51 0.53 -6.12 -15.99
C ARG A 51 0.60 -5.68 -17.44
N GLU A 52 -0.55 -5.60 -18.10
CA GLU A 52 -0.66 -5.18 -19.50
C GLU A 52 -0.16 -3.73 -19.70
N MET A 53 -0.43 -2.84 -18.73
CA MET A 53 0.02 -1.46 -18.79
C MET A 53 1.54 -1.32 -18.61
N LEU A 54 2.15 -2.18 -17.79
CA LEU A 54 3.60 -2.28 -17.65
C LEU A 54 4.25 -2.84 -18.93
N ASP A 55 3.65 -3.87 -19.53
CA ASP A 55 4.11 -4.51 -20.78
C ASP A 55 4.10 -3.51 -21.95
N HIS A 56 3.09 -2.65 -22.01
CA HIS A 56 3.00 -1.57 -23.01
C HIS A 56 3.76 -0.30 -22.63
N MET A 57 4.57 -0.31 -21.56
CA MET A 57 5.35 0.83 -21.08
C MET A 57 4.51 2.11 -20.91
N SER A 58 3.25 1.96 -20.49
CA SER A 58 2.28 3.04 -20.33
C SER A 58 2.46 3.79 -19.01
N TRP A 59 3.69 4.27 -18.74
CA TRP A 59 4.14 4.78 -17.43
C TRP A 59 3.22 5.81 -16.79
N ARG A 60 2.71 6.77 -17.57
CA ARG A 60 1.77 7.79 -17.06
C ARG A 60 0.47 7.17 -16.53
N TYR A 61 -0.04 6.14 -17.21
CA TYR A 61 -1.24 5.43 -16.78
C TYR A 61 -0.96 4.57 -15.56
N VAL A 62 0.18 3.88 -15.53
CA VAL A 62 0.61 3.07 -14.38
C VAL A 62 0.72 3.91 -13.11
N ILE A 63 1.36 5.08 -13.17
CA ILE A 63 1.47 6.00 -12.01
C ILE A 63 0.09 6.44 -11.51
N PHE A 64 -0.80 6.84 -12.43
CA PHE A 64 -2.15 7.25 -12.07
C PHE A 64 -2.91 6.11 -11.38
N TYR A 65 -2.80 4.90 -11.93
CA TYR A 65 -3.52 3.73 -11.44
C TYR A 65 -3.02 3.28 -10.06
N ILE A 66 -1.70 3.22 -9.83
CA ILE A 66 -1.11 2.89 -8.52
C ILE A 66 -1.65 3.84 -7.44
N ARG A 67 -1.63 5.15 -7.69
CA ARG A 67 -2.07 6.16 -6.71
C ARG A 67 -3.56 6.08 -6.43
N LEU A 68 -4.36 5.79 -7.46
CA LEU A 68 -5.79 5.57 -7.29
C LEU A 68 -6.03 4.37 -6.35
N LYS A 69 -5.32 3.27 -6.53
CA LYS A 69 -5.46 2.08 -5.68
C LYS A 69 -4.93 2.31 -4.26
N GLN A 70 -3.81 2.99 -4.09
CA GLN A 70 -3.28 3.38 -2.77
C GLN A 70 -4.29 4.21 -1.96
N ALA A 71 -5.02 5.12 -2.62
CA ALA A 71 -6.00 5.98 -1.94
C ALA A 71 -7.17 5.19 -1.33
N TYR A 72 -7.58 4.07 -1.95
CA TYR A 72 -8.61 3.19 -1.39
C TYR A 72 -8.04 2.21 -0.37
N LEU A 73 -6.81 1.74 -0.60
CA LEU A 73 -6.19 0.70 0.23
C LEU A 73 -6.10 1.08 1.70
N SER A 74 -5.77 2.33 2.05
CA SER A 74 -5.69 2.73 3.46
C SER A 74 -7.02 2.55 4.20
N GLN A 75 -8.14 2.88 3.55
CA GLN A 75 -9.46 2.72 4.14
C GLN A 75 -9.86 1.24 4.24
N ASP A 76 -9.56 0.47 3.20
CA ASP A 76 -9.80 -0.98 3.17
C ASP A 76 -9.04 -1.68 4.30
N LEU A 77 -7.76 -1.34 4.48
CA LEU A 77 -6.92 -1.93 5.51
C LEU A 77 -7.40 -1.65 6.94
N THR A 78 -7.87 -0.43 7.20
CA THR A 78 -8.45 -0.05 8.49
C THR A 78 -9.76 -0.78 8.75
N ASN A 79 -10.64 -0.87 7.74
CA ASN A 79 -11.91 -1.58 7.86
C ASN A 79 -11.69 -3.07 8.17
N ALA A 80 -10.76 -3.71 7.47
CA ALA A 80 -10.38 -5.09 7.70
C ALA A 80 -9.83 -5.34 9.12
N MET A 81 -8.97 -4.45 9.63
CA MET A 81 -8.40 -4.56 10.98
C MET A 81 -9.49 -4.60 12.08
N ASN A 82 -10.56 -3.83 11.91
CA ASN A 82 -11.66 -3.75 12.89
C ASN A 82 -12.47 -5.04 13.00
N ILE A 83 -12.43 -5.89 11.97
CA ILE A 83 -13.23 -7.13 11.88
C ILE A 83 -12.42 -8.34 12.37
N LEU A 84 -11.08 -8.22 12.37
CA LEU A 84 -10.19 -9.30 12.78
C LEU A 84 -10.14 -9.49 14.31
N PRO A 85 -10.07 -10.75 14.79
CA PRO A 85 -9.77 -11.06 16.19
C PRO A 85 -8.42 -10.46 16.61
N GLU A 86 -8.32 -9.99 17.85
CA GLU A 86 -7.10 -9.35 18.38
C GLU A 86 -5.85 -10.21 18.22
N SER A 87 -5.97 -11.53 18.37
CA SER A 87 -4.85 -12.46 18.21
C SER A 87 -4.20 -12.45 16.83
N ARG A 88 -4.92 -12.05 15.78
CA ARG A 88 -4.43 -12.01 14.39
C ARG A 88 -4.06 -10.60 13.92
N ARG A 89 -4.33 -9.56 14.72
CA ARG A 89 -4.13 -8.16 14.32
C ARG A 89 -2.66 -7.83 14.08
N ASN A 90 -1.75 -8.37 14.88
CA ASN A 90 -0.30 -8.10 14.71
C ASN A 90 0.22 -8.66 13.38
N ASP A 91 -0.12 -9.92 13.07
CA ASP A 91 0.28 -10.56 11.81
C ASP A 91 -0.33 -9.83 10.61
N TYR A 92 -1.59 -9.41 10.72
CA TYR A 92 -2.26 -8.60 9.71
C TYR A 92 -1.59 -7.24 9.52
N VAL A 93 -1.25 -6.53 10.60
CA VAL A 93 -0.53 -5.24 10.53
C VAL A 93 0.81 -5.40 9.82
N GLN A 94 1.53 -6.50 10.10
CA GLN A 94 2.79 -6.78 9.42
C GLN A 94 2.59 -6.99 7.91
N ALA A 95 1.61 -7.80 7.51
CA ALA A 95 1.28 -8.03 6.10
C ALA A 95 0.82 -6.73 5.40
N ALA A 96 0.01 -5.91 6.09
CA ALA A 96 -0.46 -4.63 5.59
C ALA A 96 0.68 -3.63 5.39
N ASN A 97 1.63 -3.57 6.34
CA ASN A 97 2.81 -2.71 6.22
C ASN A 97 3.69 -3.13 5.04
N GLU A 98 3.92 -4.43 4.84
CA GLU A 98 4.67 -4.95 3.70
C GLU A 98 4.01 -4.58 2.37
N LEU A 99 2.68 -4.66 2.28
CA LEU A 99 1.93 -4.23 1.10
C LEU A 99 2.13 -2.73 0.82
N VAL A 100 1.97 -1.87 1.83
CA VAL A 100 2.14 -0.42 1.69
C VAL A 100 3.57 -0.07 1.25
N GLU A 101 4.57 -0.74 1.83
CA GLU A 101 5.98 -0.57 1.46
C GLU A 101 6.25 -0.98 0.01
N ASN A 102 5.78 -2.16 -0.41
CA ASN A 102 5.91 -2.62 -1.80
C ASN A 102 5.24 -1.66 -2.81
N MET A 103 4.07 -1.11 -2.46
CA MET A 103 3.40 -0.11 -3.31
C MET A 103 4.16 1.22 -3.38
N SER A 104 4.79 1.65 -2.28
CA SER A 104 5.62 2.86 -2.25
C SER A 104 6.85 2.71 -3.16
N GLU A 105 7.52 1.57 -3.06
CA GLU A 105 8.65 1.23 -3.92
C GLU A 105 8.22 1.13 -5.40
N LEU A 106 7.06 0.54 -5.67
CA LEU A 106 6.50 0.50 -7.02
C LEU A 106 6.25 1.91 -7.60
N ASP A 107 5.63 2.85 -6.88
CA ASP A 107 5.49 4.26 -7.35
C ASP A 107 6.86 4.88 -7.62
N PHE A 108 7.85 4.62 -6.76
CA PHE A 108 9.21 5.14 -6.94
C PHE A 108 9.88 4.63 -8.23
N TYR A 109 9.84 3.33 -8.51
CA TYR A 109 10.50 2.75 -9.68
C TYR A 109 9.80 3.07 -11.00
N VAL A 110 8.46 3.09 -11.00
CA VAL A 110 7.66 3.47 -12.17
C VAL A 110 7.92 4.94 -12.53
N ARG A 111 8.20 5.81 -11.54
CA ARG A 111 8.57 7.22 -11.78
C ARG A 111 9.99 7.43 -12.29
N THR A 112 10.88 6.46 -12.08
CA THR A 112 12.29 6.50 -12.51
C THR A 112 12.55 5.66 -13.77
N PRO A 113 11.50 5.48 -14.60
CA PRO A 113 11.28 4.40 -15.59
C PRO A 113 12.21 3.18 -15.52
N LYS A 114 12.42 2.62 -14.32
CA LYS A 114 13.25 1.43 -14.16
C LYS A 114 12.41 0.18 -14.41
N VAL A 115 12.47 -0.33 -15.64
CA VAL A 115 11.59 -1.42 -16.10
C VAL A 115 11.71 -2.66 -15.20
N TYR A 116 12.92 -3.17 -15.00
CA TYR A 116 13.15 -4.38 -14.22
C TYR A 116 12.65 -4.25 -12.77
N GLU A 117 13.05 -3.18 -12.08
CA GLU A 117 12.63 -2.94 -10.70
C GLU A 117 11.11 -2.70 -10.59
N SER A 118 10.50 -2.04 -11.57
CA SER A 118 9.04 -1.85 -11.60
C SER A 118 8.30 -3.19 -11.67
N TYR A 119 8.74 -4.13 -12.52
CA TYR A 119 8.18 -5.48 -12.54
C TYR A 119 8.43 -6.25 -11.26
N LEU A 120 9.64 -6.14 -10.69
CA LEU A 120 9.98 -6.83 -9.44
C LEU A 120 9.04 -6.39 -8.30
N TYR A 121 8.84 -5.08 -8.14
CA TYR A 121 7.96 -4.57 -7.09
C TYR A 121 6.47 -4.74 -7.41
N TYR A 122 6.11 -4.83 -8.68
CA TYR A 122 4.77 -5.22 -9.10
C TYR A 122 4.44 -6.64 -8.61
N GLU A 123 5.31 -7.63 -8.87
CA GLU A 123 5.12 -9.01 -8.41
C GLU A 123 5.11 -9.11 -6.89
N LYS A 124 5.98 -8.37 -6.19
CA LYS A 124 5.94 -8.28 -4.72
C LYS A 124 4.63 -7.68 -4.20
N THR A 125 4.11 -6.66 -4.88
CA THR A 125 2.83 -6.04 -4.53
C THR A 125 1.69 -7.05 -4.69
N LEU A 126 1.68 -7.82 -5.79
CA LEU A 126 0.69 -8.89 -5.99
C LEU A 126 0.74 -9.96 -4.89
N LYS A 127 1.95 -10.40 -4.54
CA LYS A 127 2.10 -11.40 -3.47
C LYS A 127 1.66 -10.86 -2.10
N SER A 128 2.04 -9.63 -1.77
CA SER A 128 1.68 -9.01 -0.49
C SER A 128 0.19 -8.70 -0.38
N ILE A 129 -0.50 -8.39 -1.48
CA ILE A 129 -1.96 -8.25 -1.44
C ILE A 129 -2.66 -9.60 -1.25
N ASP A 130 -2.18 -10.67 -1.89
CA ASP A 130 -2.72 -12.02 -1.66
C ASP A 130 -2.56 -12.41 -0.18
N ASN A 131 -1.41 -12.15 0.44
CA ASN A 131 -1.17 -12.37 1.88
C ASN A 131 -2.16 -11.59 2.76
N VAL A 132 -2.47 -10.34 2.42
CA VAL A 132 -3.44 -9.53 3.19
C VAL A 132 -4.86 -10.08 3.02
N VAL A 133 -5.23 -10.50 1.81
CA VAL A 133 -6.55 -11.07 1.51
C VAL A 133 -6.76 -12.41 2.24
N GLU A 134 -5.72 -13.21 2.46
CA GLU A 134 -5.80 -14.45 3.24
C GLU A 134 -6.27 -14.24 4.69
N PHE A 135 -6.09 -13.06 5.27
CA PHE A 135 -6.65 -12.76 6.59
C PHE A 135 -8.15 -12.48 6.56
N LEU A 136 -8.70 -12.13 5.39
CA LEU A 136 -10.08 -11.70 5.19
C LEU A 136 -10.99 -12.79 4.60
N ALA A 137 -10.41 -13.89 4.13
CA ALA A 137 -11.08 -15.08 3.65
C ALA A 137 -11.43 -16.04 4.80
#